data_AF-A0A7R9W447-F1
#
_entry.id   AF-A0A7R9W447-F1
#
_cell.length_a   1.000
_cell.length_b   1.000
_cell.length_c   1.000
_cell.angle_alpha   90.00
_cell.angle_beta   90.00
_cell.angle_gamma   90.00
#
_symmetry.space_group_name_H-M   'P 1'
#
loop_
_entity.id
_entity.type
_entity.pdbx_description
1 polymer ?
#
loop_
_entity_poly.entity_id
_entity_poly.type
_entity_poly.pdbx_seq_one_letter_code
_entity_poly.pdbx_strand_id
1 'polypeptide(L)'
;MIPTHLVAYLTGVFPLSAEMQCFWMAVQGSMTVRNGPNRDGRMDWFHAFALSTVTAYAGASFTMLWMGRPTSMLSNDLNVAFCIIAFVLTNYTPFDVGYKILSTLPMVLVTTGFAQLFRGMGVIKFSDLAQEAFEDNPSPYYPTPIFGPILLPCLLGNMGGLFL
;
A
#
# COMPACT_ATOMS: atom_id res chain seq x y z
N MET A 1 -2.15 28.88 13.37
CA MET A 1 -1.24 27.94 14.07
C MET A 1 -1.63 26.55 13.63
N ILE A 2 -0.80 25.84 12.87
CA ILE A 2 -1.13 24.46 12.47
C ILE A 2 -0.97 23.58 13.72
N PRO A 3 -1.95 22.73 14.09
CA PRO A 3 -1.83 21.88 15.26
C PRO A 3 -0.62 20.95 15.12
N THR A 4 0.22 20.86 16.15
CA THR A 4 1.44 20.03 16.16
C THR A 4 1.16 18.55 15.87
N HIS A 5 0.00 18.04 16.33
CA HIS A 5 -0.45 16.68 16.04
C HIS A 5 -0.78 16.45 14.55
N LEU A 6 -1.26 17.47 13.87
CA LEU A 6 -1.65 17.40 12.46
C LEU A 6 -0.39 17.37 11.58
N VAL A 7 0.62 18.17 11.93
CA VAL A 7 1.95 18.10 11.30
C VAL A 7 2.57 16.71 11.53
N ALA A 8 2.56 16.21 12.76
CA ALA A 8 3.12 14.89 13.09
C ALA A 8 2.47 13.74 12.30
N TYR A 9 1.14 13.78 12.12
CA TYR A 9 0.42 12.81 11.30
C TYR A 9 0.81 12.91 9.82
N LEU A 10 0.78 14.13 9.25
CA LEU A 10 1.09 14.36 7.83
C LEU A 10 2.53 14.01 7.46
N THR A 11 3.47 14.15 8.40
CA THR A 11 4.88 13.78 8.18
C THR A 11 5.18 12.33 8.53
N GLY A 12 4.20 11.58 9.05
CA GLY A 12 4.43 10.20 9.53
C GLY A 12 5.35 10.10 10.75
N VAL A 13 5.56 11.20 11.48
CA VAL A 13 6.47 11.27 12.63
C VAL A 13 5.66 11.04 13.91
N PHE A 14 5.22 9.79 14.09
CA PHE A 14 4.54 9.33 15.31
C PHE A 14 4.86 7.86 15.58
N PRO A 15 4.74 7.39 16.84
CA PRO A 15 5.00 5.99 17.17
C PRO A 15 4.15 5.04 16.34
N LEU A 16 4.75 3.96 15.86
CA LEU A 16 4.09 2.92 15.04
C LEU A 16 3.54 3.40 13.69
N SER A 17 4.00 4.54 13.18
CA SER A 17 3.45 5.11 11.94
C SER A 17 3.60 4.19 10.74
N ALA A 18 4.73 3.49 10.61
CA ALA A 18 4.99 2.55 9.53
C ALA A 18 4.07 1.32 9.64
N GLU A 19 3.95 0.76 10.83
CA GLU A 19 3.14 -0.42 11.13
C GLU A 19 1.65 -0.13 10.91
N MET A 20 1.16 1.02 11.39
CA MET A 20 -0.22 1.45 11.16
C MET A 20 -0.50 1.66 9.68
N GLN A 21 0.40 2.31 8.95
CA GLN A 21 0.27 2.50 7.50
C GLN A 21 0.24 1.16 6.75
N CYS A 22 1.15 0.24 7.06
CA CYS A 22 1.18 -1.09 6.46
C CYS A 22 -0.08 -1.88 6.77
N PHE A 23 -0.53 -1.90 8.04
CA PHE A 23 -1.73 -2.60 8.46
C PHE A 23 -2.98 -2.09 7.75
N TRP A 24 -3.21 -0.76 7.75
CA TRP A 24 -4.39 -0.19 7.10
C TRP A 24 -4.35 -0.33 5.58
N MET A 25 -3.17 -0.36 4.96
CA MET A 25 -3.03 -0.69 3.55
C MET A 25 -3.40 -2.15 3.26
N ALA A 26 -3.01 -3.09 4.13
CA ALA A 26 -3.41 -4.50 4.03
C ALA A 26 -4.92 -4.67 4.19
N VAL A 27 -5.54 -3.96 5.14
CA VAL A 27 -7.00 -3.91 5.31
C VAL A 27 -7.68 -3.36 4.06
N GLN A 28 -7.17 -2.27 3.48
CA GLN A 28 -7.70 -1.70 2.24
C GLN A 28 -7.64 -2.71 1.08
N GLY A 29 -6.52 -3.40 0.88
CA GLY A 29 -6.38 -4.40 -0.17
C GLY A 29 -7.37 -5.56 0.00
N SER A 30 -7.47 -6.10 1.22
CA SER A 30 -8.40 -7.20 1.51
C SER A 30 -9.86 -6.80 1.38
N MET A 31 -10.24 -5.60 1.85
CA MET A 31 -11.58 -5.05 1.66
C MET A 31 -11.91 -4.84 0.19
N THR A 32 -10.94 -4.44 -0.63
CA THR A 32 -11.17 -4.20 -2.06
C THR A 32 -11.45 -5.50 -2.79
N VAL A 33 -10.70 -6.57 -2.49
CA VAL A 33 -10.96 -7.91 -3.02
C VAL A 33 -12.30 -8.46 -2.54
N ARG A 34 -12.60 -8.29 -1.24
CA ARG A 34 -13.88 -8.70 -0.65
C ARG A 34 -15.07 -7.95 -1.24
N ASN A 35 -14.93 -6.69 -1.60
CA ASN A 35 -15.99 -5.87 -2.20
C ASN A 35 -16.12 -6.06 -3.72
N GLY A 36 -15.05 -6.52 -4.39
CA GLY A 36 -15.02 -6.74 -5.83
C GLY A 36 -15.03 -8.24 -6.19
N PRO A 37 -13.89 -8.80 -6.63
CA PRO A 37 -13.83 -10.14 -7.21
C PRO A 37 -14.23 -11.28 -6.26
N ASN A 38 -14.14 -11.11 -4.94
CA ASN A 38 -14.57 -12.10 -3.93
C ASN A 38 -15.82 -11.67 -3.14
N ARG A 39 -16.72 -10.90 -3.77
CA ARG A 39 -17.98 -10.48 -3.15
C ARG A 39 -18.84 -11.65 -2.68
N ASP A 40 -18.92 -12.69 -3.49
CA ASP A 40 -19.74 -13.86 -3.19
C ASP A 40 -19.04 -14.89 -2.28
N GLY A 41 -17.77 -14.67 -1.93
CA GLY A 41 -16.99 -15.62 -1.13
C GLY A 41 -16.71 -16.97 -1.82
N ARG A 42 -16.84 -17.02 -3.15
CA ARG A 42 -16.69 -18.24 -3.97
C ARG A 42 -15.26 -18.48 -4.44
N MET A 43 -14.37 -17.51 -4.27
CA MET A 43 -12.98 -17.64 -4.66
C MET A 43 -12.25 -18.54 -3.67
N ASP A 44 -11.34 -19.38 -4.17
CA ASP A 44 -10.48 -20.20 -3.30
C ASP A 44 -9.75 -19.32 -2.30
N TRP A 45 -9.71 -19.77 -1.04
CA TRP A 45 -9.18 -18.97 0.08
C TRP A 45 -7.76 -18.46 -0.19
N PHE A 46 -6.91 -19.29 -0.80
CA PHE A 46 -5.53 -18.94 -1.10
C PHE A 46 -5.46 -17.93 -2.25
N HIS A 47 -6.31 -18.08 -3.27
CA HIS A 47 -6.41 -17.11 -4.35
C HIS A 47 -6.86 -15.76 -3.82
N ALA A 48 -7.94 -15.72 -3.03
CA ALA A 48 -8.44 -14.49 -2.44
C ALA A 48 -7.40 -13.82 -1.54
N PHE A 49 -6.63 -14.60 -0.77
CA PHE A 49 -5.53 -14.11 0.06
C PHE A 49 -4.38 -13.51 -0.78
N ALA A 50 -3.92 -14.23 -1.80
CA ALA A 50 -2.86 -13.76 -2.68
C ALA A 50 -3.27 -12.47 -3.39
N LEU A 51 -4.50 -12.44 -3.93
CA LEU A 51 -5.06 -11.26 -4.58
C LEU A 51 -5.17 -10.07 -3.61
N SER A 52 -5.58 -10.30 -2.36
CA SER A 52 -5.67 -9.25 -1.34
C SER A 52 -4.30 -8.66 -1.01
N THR A 53 -3.28 -9.53 -0.91
CA THR A 53 -1.89 -9.17 -0.62
C THR A 53 -1.27 -8.37 -1.77
N VAL A 54 -1.47 -8.83 -3.01
CA VAL A 54 -1.03 -8.11 -4.20
C VAL A 54 -1.76 -6.78 -4.32
N THR A 55 -3.08 -6.73 -4.13
CA THR A 55 -3.85 -5.48 -4.18
C THR A 55 -3.37 -4.46 -3.14
N ALA A 56 -3.02 -4.91 -1.93
CA ALA A 56 -2.51 -4.05 -0.87
C ALA A 56 -1.12 -3.45 -1.18
N TYR A 57 -0.18 -4.26 -1.69
CA TYR A 57 1.22 -3.84 -1.84
C TYR A 57 1.74 -3.86 -3.28
N ALA A 58 0.86 -3.92 -4.28
CA ALA A 58 1.23 -3.98 -5.69
C ALA A 58 2.16 -2.83 -6.06
N GLY A 59 1.81 -1.59 -5.71
CA GLY A 59 2.64 -0.44 -6.02
C GLY A 59 4.06 -0.59 -5.50
N ALA A 60 4.21 -0.88 -4.22
CA ALA A 60 5.54 -0.96 -3.60
C ALA A 60 6.32 -2.21 -4.03
N SER A 61 5.64 -3.29 -4.42
CA SER A 61 6.28 -4.52 -4.89
C SER A 61 6.69 -4.47 -6.34
N PHE A 62 5.83 -3.97 -7.22
CA PHE A 62 6.08 -3.90 -8.65
C PHE A 62 7.01 -2.75 -9.04
N THR A 63 6.99 -1.62 -8.32
CA THR A 63 7.97 -0.54 -8.57
C THR A 63 9.40 -1.03 -8.35
N MET A 64 9.66 -1.82 -7.29
CA MET A 64 10.99 -2.43 -7.07
C MET A 64 11.34 -3.48 -8.13
N LEU A 65 10.37 -4.33 -8.51
CA LEU A 65 10.56 -5.33 -9.55
C LEU A 65 10.93 -4.68 -10.90
N TRP A 66 10.31 -3.55 -11.24
CA TRP A 66 10.63 -2.76 -12.43
C TRP A 66 12.04 -2.19 -12.42
N MET A 67 12.57 -1.87 -11.23
CA MET A 67 13.95 -1.44 -11.06
C MET A 67 14.94 -2.62 -11.02
N GLY A 68 14.48 -3.86 -11.21
CA GLY A 68 15.31 -5.07 -11.09
C GLY A 68 15.78 -5.34 -9.66
N ARG A 69 15.12 -4.75 -8.65
CA ARG A 69 15.47 -4.89 -7.23
C ARG A 69 14.48 -5.83 -6.52
N PRO A 70 14.93 -6.59 -5.49
CA PRO A 70 14.02 -7.39 -4.68
C PRO A 70 13.01 -6.50 -3.94
N THR A 71 11.75 -6.96 -3.84
CA THR A 71 10.71 -6.24 -3.08
C THR A 71 10.84 -6.50 -1.58
N SER A 72 11.03 -5.44 -0.80
CA SER A 72 11.04 -5.52 0.67
C SER A 72 9.66 -5.66 1.28
N MET A 73 8.58 -5.50 0.50
CA MET A 73 7.22 -5.52 1.05
C MET A 73 6.73 -6.93 1.35
N LEU A 74 7.02 -7.89 0.45
CA LEU A 74 6.83 -9.33 0.70
C LEU A 74 8.03 -9.93 1.44
N SER A 75 9.16 -9.25 1.31
CA SER A 75 10.35 -9.22 2.17
C SER A 75 10.18 -9.41 3.67
N ASN A 76 9.24 -8.64 4.20
CA ASN A 76 9.17 -8.32 5.60
C ASN A 76 8.06 -9.13 6.27
N ASP A 77 8.45 -10.01 7.18
CA ASP A 77 7.54 -10.89 7.94
C ASP A 77 6.38 -10.12 8.59
N LEU A 78 6.64 -8.89 9.04
CA LEU A 78 5.63 -8.04 9.66
C LEU A 78 4.52 -7.63 8.67
N ASN A 79 4.91 -7.27 7.44
CA ASN A 79 3.95 -6.86 6.40
C ASN A 79 3.08 -8.05 5.95
N VAL A 80 3.69 -9.23 5.81
CA VAL A 80 2.97 -10.46 5.48
C VAL A 80 2.03 -10.84 6.63
N ALA A 81 2.47 -10.73 7.88
CA ALA A 81 1.62 -10.95 9.05
C ALA A 81 0.41 -9.99 9.05
N PHE A 82 0.59 -8.72 8.73
CA PHE A 82 -0.52 -7.77 8.59
C PHE A 82 -1.50 -8.14 7.48
N CYS A 83 -1.02 -8.63 6.32
CA CYS A 83 -1.88 -9.16 5.26
C CYS A 83 -2.73 -10.34 5.74
N ILE A 84 -2.13 -11.28 6.49
CA ILE A 84 -2.84 -12.43 7.05
C ILE A 84 -3.93 -11.96 8.03
N ILE A 85 -3.57 -11.09 8.97
CA ILE A 85 -4.51 -10.56 9.97
C ILE A 85 -5.66 -9.81 9.27
N ALA A 86 -5.35 -8.92 8.32
CA ALA A 86 -6.34 -8.18 7.56
C ALA A 86 -7.28 -9.10 6.77
N PHE A 87 -6.74 -10.15 6.15
CA PHE A 87 -7.51 -11.13 5.40
C PHE A 87 -8.47 -11.93 6.28
N VAL A 88 -7.99 -12.43 7.42
CA VAL A 88 -8.82 -13.14 8.41
C VAL A 88 -9.90 -12.21 8.97
N LEU A 89 -9.55 -10.96 9.32
CA LEU A 89 -10.49 -9.98 9.86
C LEU A 89 -11.65 -9.72 8.88
N THR A 90 -11.34 -9.61 7.59
CA THR A 90 -12.30 -9.25 6.54
C THR A 90 -13.11 -10.43 5.97
N ASN A 91 -12.55 -11.65 5.96
CA ASN A 91 -13.20 -12.79 5.29
C ASN A 91 -13.68 -13.89 6.26
N TYR A 92 -13.07 -14.01 7.45
CA TYR A 92 -13.27 -15.20 8.31
C TYR A 92 -13.72 -14.87 9.74
N THR A 93 -14.07 -13.62 10.04
CA THR A 93 -14.64 -13.29 11.34
C THR A 93 -16.06 -13.84 11.49
N PRO A 94 -16.44 -14.35 12.68
CA PRO A 94 -17.76 -14.90 12.89
C PRO A 94 -18.83 -13.83 12.66
N PHE A 95 -19.94 -14.21 12.03
CA PHE A 95 -21.05 -13.31 11.66
C PHE A 95 -20.67 -12.13 10.75
N ASP A 96 -19.52 -12.22 10.07
CA ASP A 96 -19.01 -11.18 9.17
C ASP A 96 -18.81 -9.83 9.89
N VAL A 97 -18.51 -9.90 11.20
CA VAL A 97 -18.40 -8.72 12.07
C VAL A 97 -17.23 -7.83 11.64
N GLY A 98 -16.08 -8.40 11.29
CA GLY A 98 -14.92 -7.63 10.88
C GLY A 98 -15.18 -6.88 9.58
N TYR A 99 -15.78 -7.53 8.57
CA TYR A 99 -16.20 -6.86 7.34
C TYR A 99 -17.19 -5.73 7.61
N LYS A 100 -18.22 -5.97 8.43
CA LYS A 100 -19.22 -4.95 8.79
C LYS A 100 -18.62 -3.76 9.50
N ILE A 101 -17.74 -3.99 10.49
CA ILE A 101 -17.04 -2.93 11.21
C ILE A 101 -16.17 -2.12 10.25
N LEU A 102 -15.36 -2.79 9.42
CA LEU A 102 -14.48 -2.13 8.45
C LEU A 102 -15.23 -1.39 7.35
N SER A 103 -16.48 -1.78 7.07
CA SER A 103 -17.38 -1.10 6.13
C SER A 103 -18.09 0.11 6.74
N THR A 104 -17.99 0.33 8.07
CA THR A 104 -18.58 1.52 8.69
C THR A 104 -17.80 2.77 8.29
N LEU A 105 -18.51 3.88 8.08
CA LEU A 105 -17.94 5.17 7.70
C LEU A 105 -16.70 5.59 8.53
N PRO A 106 -16.69 5.52 9.88
CA PRO A 106 -15.51 5.91 10.65
C PRO A 106 -14.29 5.02 10.34
N MET A 107 -14.50 3.72 10.16
CA MET A 107 -13.41 2.78 9.85
C MET A 107 -12.89 2.97 8.43
N VAL A 108 -13.77 3.28 7.48
CA VAL A 108 -13.37 3.62 6.11
C VAL A 108 -12.51 4.89 6.10
N LEU A 109 -12.85 5.90 6.90
CA LEU A 109 -12.05 7.12 7.02
C LEU A 109 -10.66 6.85 7.61
N VAL A 110 -10.58 6.06 8.68
CA VAL A 110 -9.29 5.66 9.29
C VAL A 110 -8.45 4.87 8.29
N THR A 111 -9.03 3.83 7.69
CA THR A 111 -8.36 2.99 6.70
C THR A 111 -7.84 3.83 5.54
N THR A 112 -8.68 4.72 5.00
CA THR A 112 -8.32 5.59 3.89
C THR A 112 -7.23 6.58 4.28
N GLY A 113 -7.32 7.21 5.45
CA GLY A 113 -6.31 8.16 5.93
C GLY A 113 -4.92 7.53 6.01
N PHE A 114 -4.78 6.40 6.70
CA PHE A 114 -3.48 5.72 6.82
C PHE A 114 -3.00 5.09 5.51
N ALA A 115 -3.89 4.57 4.66
CA ALA A 115 -3.51 4.05 3.34
C ALA A 115 -3.07 5.15 2.37
N GLN A 116 -3.64 6.35 2.46
CA GLN A 116 -3.16 7.51 1.70
C GLN A 116 -1.85 8.04 2.26
N LEU A 117 -1.65 8.01 3.59
CA LEU A 117 -0.37 8.34 4.20
C LEU A 117 0.75 7.39 3.73
N PHE A 118 0.47 6.08 3.68
CA PHE A 118 1.39 5.07 3.11
C PHE A 118 1.79 5.41 1.67
N ARG A 119 0.81 5.73 0.82
CA ARG A 119 1.05 6.10 -0.57
C ARG A 119 1.82 7.42 -0.69
N GLY A 120 1.46 8.45 0.08
CA GLY A 120 2.14 9.74 0.06
C GLY A 120 3.61 9.64 0.50
N MET A 121 3.88 8.94 1.59
CA MET A 121 5.24 8.67 2.06
C MET A 121 6.01 7.78 1.09
N GLY A 122 5.34 6.81 0.48
CA GLY A 122 5.90 5.97 -0.57
C GLY A 122 6.35 6.78 -1.78
N VAL A 123 5.53 7.73 -2.25
CA VAL A 123 5.86 8.60 -3.40
C VAL A 123 7.16 9.35 -3.16
N ILE A 124 7.36 9.90 -1.96
CA ILE A 124 8.61 10.58 -1.58
C ILE A 124 9.78 9.59 -1.67
N LYS A 125 9.70 8.44 -0.99
CA LYS A 125 10.78 7.45 -0.96
C LYS A 125 11.16 6.91 -2.34
N PHE A 126 10.17 6.62 -3.20
CA PHE A 126 10.45 6.11 -4.55
C PHE A 126 10.97 7.19 -5.49
N SER A 127 10.60 8.47 -5.26
CA SER A 127 11.19 9.60 -5.99
C SER A 127 12.68 9.72 -5.65
N ASP A 128 13.03 9.68 -4.36
CA ASP A 128 14.41 9.76 -3.89
C ASP A 128 15.26 8.59 -4.41
N LEU A 129 14.74 7.36 -4.30
CA LEU A 129 15.40 6.15 -4.83
C LEU A 129 15.64 6.21 -6.34
N ALA A 130 14.67 6.76 -7.09
CA ALA A 130 14.81 6.93 -8.53
C ALA A 130 15.85 8.01 -8.85
N GLN A 131 15.86 9.11 -8.10
CA GLN A 131 16.83 10.18 -8.29
C GLN A 131 18.25 9.67 -8.06
N GLU A 132 18.50 8.96 -6.95
CA GLU A 132 19.79 8.34 -6.64
C GLU A 132 20.22 7.32 -7.70
N ALA A 133 19.29 6.50 -8.21
CA ALA A 133 19.61 5.48 -9.20
C ALA A 133 19.96 6.03 -10.60
N PHE A 134 19.51 7.24 -10.94
CA PHE A 134 19.66 7.83 -12.26
C PHE A 134 20.53 9.10 -12.30
N GLU A 135 21.03 9.57 -11.16
CA GLU A 135 21.90 10.76 -11.08
C GLU A 135 23.21 10.58 -11.87
N ASP A 136 23.78 9.37 -11.85
CA ASP A 136 25.05 9.06 -12.52
C ASP A 136 24.93 8.78 -14.03
N ASN A 137 23.70 8.59 -14.54
CA ASN A 137 23.44 8.30 -15.96
C ASN A 137 22.32 9.19 -16.51
N PRO A 138 22.51 10.52 -16.57
CA PRO A 138 21.50 11.42 -17.10
C PRO A 138 21.23 11.13 -18.57
N SER A 139 19.97 11.30 -18.98
CA SER A 139 19.57 11.17 -20.37
C SER A 139 20.29 12.24 -21.22
N PRO A 140 20.65 11.95 -22.48
CA PRO A 140 21.19 12.95 -23.41
C PRO A 140 20.28 14.17 -23.59
N TYR A 141 18.99 14.02 -23.30
CA TYR A 141 17.96 15.05 -23.47
C TYR A 141 17.61 15.78 -22.17
N TYR A 142 17.95 15.22 -21.01
CA TYR A 142 17.62 15.80 -19.71
C TYR A 142 18.79 15.63 -18.73
N PRO A 143 19.44 16.73 -18.30
CA PRO A 143 20.56 16.69 -17.35
C PRO A 143 20.15 16.17 -15.96
N THR A 144 18.87 16.25 -15.64
CA THR A 144 18.26 15.63 -14.46
C THR A 144 17.40 14.45 -14.89
N PRO A 145 17.42 13.33 -14.18
CA PRO A 145 16.53 12.22 -14.47
C PRO A 145 15.09 12.61 -14.11
N ILE A 146 14.32 13.07 -15.09
CA ILE A 146 12.92 13.53 -14.87
C ILE A 146 11.94 12.35 -14.95
N PHE A 147 12.13 11.45 -15.92
CA PHE A 147 11.17 10.37 -16.18
C PHE A 147 11.15 9.29 -15.09
N GLY A 148 12.31 8.89 -14.55
CA GLY A 148 12.38 7.87 -13.50
C GLY A 148 11.64 8.28 -12.20
N PRO A 149 11.98 9.43 -11.60
CA PRO A 149 11.33 9.96 -10.39
C PRO A 149 9.85 10.33 -10.55
N ILE A 150 9.35 10.49 -11.77
CA ILE A 150 7.91 10.69 -12.00
C ILE A 150 7.20 9.34 -12.20
N LEU A 151 7.79 8.46 -13.02
CA LEU A 151 7.13 7.23 -13.42
C LEU A 151 7.04 6.20 -12.28
N LEU A 152 8.10 6.06 -11.48
CA LEU A 152 8.17 5.06 -10.40
C LEU A 152 7.14 5.33 -9.26
N PRO A 153 6.95 6.58 -8.81
CA PRO A 153 5.86 6.92 -7.89
C PRO A 153 4.46 6.85 -8.50
N CYS A 154 4.31 7.16 -9.79
CA CYS A 154 3.03 7.00 -10.49
C CYS A 154 2.61 5.52 -10.54
N LEU A 155 3.56 4.61 -10.73
CA LEU A 155 3.30 3.16 -10.62
C LEU A 155 2.87 2.81 -9.20
N LEU A 156 3.60 3.28 -8.17
CA LEU A 156 3.24 3.02 -6.76
C LEU A 156 1.78 3.41 -6.44
N GLY A 157 1.34 4.58 -6.90
CA GLY A 157 0.01 5.10 -6.60
C GLY A 157 -1.15 4.32 -7.24
N ASN A 158 -0.91 3.67 -8.39
CA ASN A 158 -1.97 3.15 -9.25
C ASN A 158 -1.93 1.62 -9.46
N MET A 159 -0.84 0.92 -9.14
CA MET A 159 -0.74 -0.51 -9.46
C MET A 159 -1.75 -1.38 -8.72
N GLY A 160 -2.27 -0.97 -7.55
CA GLY A 160 -3.32 -1.74 -6.85
C GLY A 160 -4.59 -1.95 -7.70
N GLY A 161 -4.93 -1.00 -8.57
CA GLY A 161 -6.08 -1.11 -9.48
C GLY A 161 -5.80 -1.92 -10.74
N LEU A 162 -4.53 -2.18 -11.08
CA LEU A 162 -4.16 -2.99 -12.25
C LEU A 162 -4.26 -4.50 -11.99
N PHE A 163 -4.31 -4.91 -10.73
CA PHE A 163 -4.34 -6.33 -10.32
C PHE A 163 -5.72 -6.79 -9.81
N LEU A 164 -6.71 -5.90 -9.78
CA LEU A 164 -8.10 -6.19 -9.44
C LEU A 164 -8.90 -6.61 -10.66
#